data_AF-A0A357CUM7-F1
#
_entry.id   AF-A0A357CUM7-F1
#
_cell.length_a   1.000
_cell.length_b   1.000
_cell.length_c   1.000
_cell.angle_alpha   90.00
_cell.angle_beta   90.00
_cell.angle_gamma   90.00
#
_symmetry.space_group_name_H-M   'P 1'
#
loop_
_entity.id
_entity.type
_entity.pdbx_description
1 polymer ?
#
loop_
_entity_poly.entity_id
_entity_poly.type
_entity_poly.pdbx_seq_one_letter_code
_entity_poly.pdbx_strand_id
1 'polypeptide(L)'
;MIFLRITFKKGIGIAFDVLVIAVFLRLIISPDLVSVPVTKSLYLCLRVIVPTLFVYMVLAKIIISMPFTDLIAGSGRYGIEAEVLLLGLLCGFPVGANSAVYLYEKGIISKKRAEYICAFTNNASLSFMLGYIGMAVFGDIRTGIRLAAFQLFSSVLLAIVLRFTYMDKSDFTRINKSSRINRKRISLA
;
A
#
# COMPACT_ATOMS: atom_id res chain seq x y z
N MET A 1 -1.91 -45.01 -21.05
CA MET A 1 -1.21 -43.78 -20.64
C MET A 1 -2.02 -42.85 -19.70
N ILE A 2 -3.36 -42.91 -19.69
CA ILE A 2 -4.22 -42.04 -18.83
C ILE A 2 -4.25 -42.50 -17.35
N PHE A 3 -4.29 -43.81 -17.09
CA PHE A 3 -4.31 -44.37 -15.73
C PHE A 3 -3.05 -44.04 -14.90
N LEU A 4 -1.87 -44.01 -15.53
CA LEU A 4 -0.60 -43.70 -14.85
C LEU A 4 -0.55 -42.24 -14.35
N ARG A 5 -1.13 -41.30 -15.10
CA ARG A 5 -1.23 -39.89 -14.70
C ARG A 5 -2.18 -39.67 -13.52
N ILE A 6 -3.23 -40.50 -13.40
CA ILE A 6 -4.22 -40.39 -12.31
C ILE A 6 -3.61 -40.89 -10.99
N THR A 7 -2.88 -42.01 -11.01
CA THR A 7 -2.18 -42.52 -9.82
C THR A 7 -1.07 -41.57 -9.35
N PHE A 8 -0.35 -40.93 -10.27
CA PHE A 8 0.70 -39.96 -9.93
C PHE A 8 0.15 -38.68 -9.28
N LYS A 9 -0.98 -38.14 -9.79
CA LYS A 9 -1.67 -37.00 -9.15
C LYS A 9 -2.23 -37.35 -7.77
N LYS A 10 -2.78 -38.56 -7.58
CA LYS A 10 -3.25 -39.04 -6.27
C LYS A 10 -2.10 -39.21 -5.27
N GLY A 11 -0.96 -39.74 -5.71
CA GLY A 11 0.23 -39.90 -4.85
C GLY A 11 0.79 -38.57 -4.35
N ILE A 12 0.82 -37.54 -5.21
CA ILE A 12 1.22 -36.18 -4.82
C ILE A 12 0.27 -35.55 -3.79
N GLY A 13 -1.04 -35.76 -3.93
CA GLY A 13 -2.03 -35.26 -2.97
C GLY A 13 -1.84 -35.89 -1.59
N ILE A 14 -1.71 -37.22 -1.53
CA ILE A 14 -1.51 -37.94 -0.27
C ILE A 14 -0.18 -37.53 0.41
N ALA A 15 0.89 -37.34 -0.37
CA ALA A 15 2.16 -36.87 0.17
C ALA A 15 2.07 -35.46 0.76
N PHE A 16 1.32 -34.56 0.12
CA PHE A 16 1.06 -33.22 0.63
C PHE A 16 0.25 -33.26 1.93
N ASP A 17 -0.82 -34.06 1.99
CA ASP A 17 -1.65 -34.19 3.19
C ASP A 17 -0.84 -34.76 4.36
N VAL A 18 -0.01 -35.78 4.12
CA VAL A 18 0.89 -36.34 5.14
C VAL A 18 1.91 -35.30 5.62
N LEU A 19 2.47 -34.48 4.71
CA LEU A 19 3.39 -33.39 5.07
C LEU A 19 2.69 -32.35 5.96
N VAL A 20 1.47 -31.93 5.61
CA VAL A 20 0.70 -30.96 6.39
C VAL A 20 0.41 -31.52 7.79
N ILE A 21 -0.04 -32.77 7.89
CA ILE A 21 -0.31 -33.43 9.18
C ILE A 21 0.97 -33.56 10.01
N ALA A 22 2.10 -33.92 9.39
CA ALA A 22 3.39 -34.04 10.08
C ALA A 22 3.88 -32.69 10.61
N VAL A 23 3.74 -31.61 9.83
CA VAL A 23 4.02 -30.24 10.28
C VAL A 23 3.11 -29.87 11.45
N PHE A 24 1.80 -30.15 11.35
CA PHE A 24 0.84 -29.84 12.41
C PHE A 24 1.15 -30.57 13.72
N LEU A 25 1.45 -31.88 13.65
CA LEU A 25 1.90 -32.67 14.79
C LEU A 25 3.20 -32.11 15.39
N ARG A 26 4.15 -31.69 14.54
CA ARG A 26 5.40 -31.08 15.00
C ARG A 26 5.17 -29.77 15.74
N LEU A 27 4.22 -28.93 15.29
CA LEU A 27 3.83 -27.72 16.00
C LEU A 27 3.18 -28.03 17.36
N ILE A 28 2.35 -29.08 17.46
CA ILE A 28 1.71 -29.48 18.72
C ILE A 28 2.74 -30.02 19.72
N ILE A 29 3.71 -30.81 19.26
CA ILE A 29 4.75 -31.40 20.12
C ILE A 29 5.76 -30.34 20.59
N SER A 30 5.97 -29.28 19.81
CA SER A 30 6.97 -28.25 20.09
C SER A 30 6.37 -26.84 19.94
N PRO A 31 5.48 -26.43 20.86
CA PRO A 31 4.82 -25.12 20.80
C PRO A 31 5.81 -23.96 20.90
N ASP A 32 6.98 -24.16 21.51
CA ASP A 32 8.04 -23.16 21.67
C ASP A 32 8.64 -22.70 20.33
N LEU A 33 8.59 -23.55 19.30
CA LEU A 33 9.05 -23.20 17.94
C LEU A 33 8.22 -22.07 17.33
N VAL A 34 6.98 -21.89 17.79
CA VAL A 34 6.03 -20.91 17.26
C VAL A 34 5.78 -19.78 18.26
N SER A 35 5.64 -20.10 19.54
CA SER A 35 5.33 -19.11 20.57
C SER A 35 6.40 -18.03 20.65
N VAL A 36 7.68 -18.38 20.69
CA VAL A 36 8.79 -17.42 20.84
C VAL A 36 8.87 -16.45 19.65
N PRO A 37 8.91 -16.89 18.38
CA PRO A 37 8.89 -15.97 17.24
C PRO A 37 7.61 -15.13 17.15
N VAL A 38 6.46 -15.70 17.48
CA VAL A 38 5.16 -14.98 17.44
C VAL A 38 5.13 -13.89 18.49
N THR A 39 5.50 -14.17 19.74
CA THR A 39 5.54 -13.17 20.81
C THR A 39 6.53 -12.06 20.50
N LYS A 40 7.71 -12.40 19.95
CA LYS A 40 8.71 -11.41 19.51
C LYS A 40 8.17 -10.50 18.40
N SER A 41 7.45 -11.07 17.42
CA SER A 41 6.81 -10.32 16.34
C SER A 41 5.67 -9.42 16.84
N LEU A 42 4.84 -9.93 17.76
CA LEU A 42 3.79 -9.16 18.44
C LEU A 42 4.36 -7.99 19.22
N TYR A 43 5.43 -8.22 19.99
CA TYR A 43 6.11 -7.19 20.76
C TYR A 43 6.66 -6.08 19.86
N LEU A 44 7.31 -6.45 18.75
CA LEU A 44 7.79 -5.49 17.76
C LEU A 44 6.63 -4.71 17.13
N CYS A 45 5.54 -5.41 16.76
CA CYS A 45 4.37 -4.79 16.16
C CYS A 45 3.77 -3.72 17.07
N LEU A 46 3.51 -4.07 18.34
CA LEU A 46 2.90 -3.15 19.30
C LEU A 46 3.83 -2.02 19.74
N ARG A 47 5.12 -2.30 19.93
CA ARG A 47 6.08 -1.32 20.49
C ARG A 47 6.66 -0.39 19.44
N VAL A 48 6.83 -0.87 18.21
CA VAL A 48 7.51 -0.12 17.14
C VAL A 48 6.54 0.23 16.03
N ILE A 49 5.82 -0.74 15.47
CA ILE A 49 5.00 -0.53 14.26
C ILE A 49 3.77 0.34 14.54
N VAL A 50 2.98 0.03 15.58
CA VAL A 50 1.75 0.79 15.88
C VAL A 50 2.03 2.28 16.16
N PRO A 51 3.01 2.65 17.02
CA PRO A 51 3.30 4.06 17.27
C PRO A 51 3.86 4.79 16.05
N THR A 52 4.76 4.15 15.29
CA THR A 52 5.35 4.79 14.10
C THR A 52 4.33 5.01 13.00
N LEU A 53 3.42 4.05 12.76
CA LEU A 53 2.32 4.21 11.82
C LEU A 53 1.41 5.38 12.20
N PHE A 54 1.07 5.53 13.48
CA PHE A 54 0.26 6.65 13.95
C PHE A 54 0.94 8.01 13.68
N VAL A 55 2.22 8.13 14.02
CA VAL A 55 2.99 9.35 13.77
C VAL A 55 3.05 9.65 12.27
N TYR A 56 3.30 8.64 11.42
CA TYR A 56 3.31 8.82 9.97
C TYR A 56 1.96 9.25 9.40
N MET A 57 0.84 8.73 9.92
CA MET A 57 -0.50 9.17 9.51
C MET A 57 -0.75 10.65 9.84
N VAL A 58 -0.31 11.12 11.01
CA VAL A 58 -0.44 12.53 11.40
C VAL A 58 0.46 13.42 10.55
N LEU A 59 1.74 13.05 10.41
CA LEU A 59 2.72 13.82 9.62
C LEU A 59 2.31 13.93 8.15
N ALA A 60 1.82 12.85 7.54
CA ALA A 60 1.41 12.88 6.14
C ALA A 60 0.24 13.83 5.88
N LYS A 61 -0.73 13.90 6.80
CA LYS A 61 -1.82 14.89 6.72
C LYS A 61 -1.29 16.31 6.79
N ILE A 62 -0.29 16.57 7.63
CA ILE A 62 0.36 17.87 7.74
C ILE A 62 1.09 18.18 6.43
N ILE A 63 1.91 17.26 5.91
CA ILE A 63 2.69 17.45 4.67
C ILE A 63 1.76 17.74 3.48
N ILE A 64 0.68 16.99 3.31
CA ILE A 64 -0.30 17.23 2.22
C ILE A 64 -1.02 18.57 2.36
N SER A 65 -1.17 19.05 3.59
CA SER A 65 -1.81 20.35 3.85
C SER A 65 -0.86 21.54 3.65
N MET A 66 0.45 21.30 3.50
CA MET A 66 1.43 22.35 3.27
C MET A 66 1.41 22.80 1.79
N PRO A 67 1.64 24.09 1.50
CA PRO A 67 1.75 24.60 0.14
C PRO A 67 3.00 24.10 -0.61
N PHE A 68 3.93 23.42 0.08
CA PHE A 68 5.14 22.83 -0.52
C PHE A 68 4.82 21.71 -1.52
N THR A 69 3.62 21.16 -1.43
CA THR A 69 3.06 20.14 -2.35
C THR A 69 2.90 20.67 -3.77
N ASP A 70 2.65 21.97 -3.93
CA ASP A 70 2.58 22.61 -5.25
C ASP A 70 3.95 22.72 -5.95
N LEU A 71 5.08 22.54 -5.24
CA LEU A 71 6.42 22.54 -5.85
C LEU A 71 6.75 21.20 -6.54
N ILE A 72 6.30 20.08 -5.96
CA ILE A 72 6.38 18.75 -6.59
C ILE A 72 5.25 18.58 -7.62
N ALA A 73 4.05 19.09 -7.29
CA ALA A 73 2.91 19.07 -8.20
C ALA A 73 2.96 20.12 -9.33
N GLY A 74 3.94 21.04 -9.29
CA GLY A 74 4.16 22.10 -10.27
C GLY A 74 4.58 21.61 -11.66
N SER A 75 4.81 20.30 -11.83
CA SER A 75 5.33 19.71 -13.07
C SER A 75 4.27 19.06 -13.97
N GLY A 76 2.96 19.19 -13.68
CA GLY A 76 1.91 18.85 -14.64
C GLY A 76 0.64 18.19 -14.08
N ARG A 77 -0.17 17.65 -15.01
CA ARG A 77 -1.53 17.10 -14.81
C ARG A 77 -1.61 15.92 -13.80
N TYR A 78 -0.46 15.35 -13.43
CA TYR A 78 -0.29 14.15 -12.57
C TYR A 78 0.46 14.40 -11.25
N GLY A 79 0.66 15.66 -10.87
CA GLY A 79 1.45 16.02 -9.70
C GLY A 79 0.93 15.46 -8.37
N ILE A 80 -0.39 15.39 -8.22
CA ILE A 80 -1.05 14.94 -6.99
C ILE A 80 -0.86 13.42 -6.81
N GLU A 81 -0.99 12.65 -7.89
CA GLU A 81 -0.83 11.21 -7.90
C GLU A 81 0.60 10.80 -7.53
N ALA A 82 1.58 11.49 -8.12
CA ALA A 82 3.00 11.25 -7.85
C ALA A 82 3.36 11.60 -6.40
N GLU A 83 2.81 12.69 -5.88
CA GLU A 83 3.02 13.11 -4.50
C GLU A 83 2.42 12.12 -3.49
N VAL A 84 1.16 11.71 -3.69
CA VAL A 84 0.51 10.74 -2.81
C VAL A 84 1.19 9.36 -2.91
N LEU A 85 1.71 9.00 -4.09
CA LEU A 85 2.52 7.79 -4.25
C LEU A 85 3.84 7.88 -3.49
N LEU A 86 4.54 9.02 -3.55
CA LEU A 86 5.79 9.23 -2.83
C LEU A 86 5.55 9.17 -1.31
N LEU A 87 4.51 9.84 -0.82
CA LEU A 87 4.09 9.78 0.58
C LEU A 87 3.71 8.35 1.00
N GLY A 88 2.95 7.63 0.17
CA GLY A 88 2.61 6.23 0.39
C GLY A 88 3.83 5.32 0.41
N LEU A 89 4.84 5.57 -0.42
CA LEU A 89 6.08 4.78 -0.46
C LEU A 89 6.98 5.05 0.76
N LEU A 90 7.06 6.30 1.20
CA LEU A 90 7.88 6.68 2.35
C LEU A 90 7.24 6.27 3.67
N CYS A 91 5.94 6.51 3.82
CA CYS A 91 5.21 6.32 5.08
C CYS A 91 4.47 4.98 5.15
N GLY A 92 4.17 4.35 4.02
CA GLY A 92 3.50 3.05 3.94
C GLY A 92 1.98 3.09 4.14
N PHE A 93 1.39 1.91 4.29
CA PHE A 93 0.01 1.72 4.72
C PHE A 93 -0.24 2.32 6.12
N PRO A 94 -1.35 3.02 6.40
CA PRO A 94 -2.46 3.39 5.52
C PRO A 94 -2.32 4.82 4.94
N VAL A 95 -1.11 5.38 4.92
CA VAL A 95 -0.88 6.80 4.64
C VAL A 95 -1.30 7.19 3.22
N GLY A 96 -0.92 6.42 2.19
CA GLY A 96 -1.31 6.71 0.80
C GLY A 96 -2.82 6.75 0.60
N ALA A 97 -3.54 5.77 1.15
CA ALA A 97 -5.01 5.72 1.11
C ALA A 97 -5.65 6.91 1.85
N ASN A 98 -5.20 7.20 3.07
CA ASN A 98 -5.71 8.33 3.85
C ASN A 98 -5.46 9.68 3.18
N SER A 99 -4.35 9.79 2.46
CA SER A 99 -3.99 10.97 1.67
C SER A 99 -4.98 11.20 0.52
N ALA A 100 -5.35 10.14 -0.20
CA ALA A 100 -6.37 10.20 -1.23
C ALA A 100 -7.74 10.60 -0.67
N VAL A 101 -8.14 9.99 0.47
CA VAL A 101 -9.40 10.33 1.17
C VAL A 101 -9.39 11.79 1.61
N TYR A 102 -8.28 12.27 2.18
CA TYR A 102 -8.15 13.66 2.62
C TYR A 102 -8.35 14.66 1.47
N LEU A 103 -7.73 14.42 0.31
CA LEU A 103 -7.88 15.27 -0.87
C LEU A 103 -9.32 15.27 -1.41
N TYR A 104 -10.02 14.14 -1.30
CA TYR A 104 -11.44 14.03 -1.63
C TYR A 104 -12.33 14.81 -0.65
N GLU A 105 -12.10 14.67 0.66
CA GLU A 105 -12.83 15.41 1.70
C GLU A 105 -12.65 16.93 1.58
N LYS A 106 -11.46 17.37 1.17
CA LYS A 106 -11.19 18.78 0.85
C LYS A 106 -11.81 19.24 -0.48
N GLY A 107 -12.35 18.33 -1.28
CA GLY A 107 -12.96 18.62 -2.57
C GLY A 107 -11.97 19.05 -3.64
N ILE A 108 -10.70 18.66 -3.52
CA ILE A 108 -9.63 18.96 -4.49
C ILE A 108 -9.72 18.00 -5.69
N ILE A 109 -10.09 16.75 -5.41
CA ILE A 109 -10.23 15.66 -6.40
C ILE A 109 -11.64 15.05 -6.34
N SER A 110 -12.06 14.41 -7.44
CA SER A 110 -13.31 13.66 -7.49
C SER A 110 -13.20 12.33 -6.71
N LYS A 111 -14.34 11.75 -6.34
CA LYS A 111 -14.39 10.42 -5.71
C LYS A 111 -13.66 9.37 -6.55
N LYS A 112 -13.93 9.34 -7.85
CA LYS A 112 -13.32 8.43 -8.82
C LYS A 112 -11.79 8.56 -8.86
N ARG A 113 -11.27 9.79 -8.82
CA ARG A 113 -9.83 10.04 -8.75
C ARG A 113 -9.22 9.64 -7.40
N ALA A 114 -9.96 9.78 -6.31
CA ALA A 114 -9.53 9.29 -4.99
C ALA A 114 -9.44 7.75 -4.96
N GLU A 115 -10.45 7.05 -5.49
CA GLU A 115 -10.46 5.58 -5.62
C GLU A 115 -9.29 5.10 -6.49
N TYR A 116 -9.03 5.78 -7.61
CA TYR A 116 -7.88 5.54 -8.46
C TYR A 116 -6.55 5.68 -7.69
N ILE A 117 -6.33 6.78 -6.97
CA ILE A 117 -5.11 7.00 -6.19
C ILE A 117 -4.96 5.96 -5.08
N CYS A 118 -6.05 5.65 -4.37
CA CYS A 118 -6.04 4.67 -3.28
C CYS A 118 -5.58 3.28 -3.75
N ALA A 119 -5.97 2.88 -4.98
CA ALA A 119 -5.66 1.56 -5.52
C ALA A 119 -4.16 1.27 -5.65
N PHE A 120 -3.33 2.27 -5.95
CA PHE A 120 -1.90 2.06 -6.20
C PHE A 120 -0.96 2.70 -5.17
N THR A 121 -1.47 3.54 -4.27
CA THR A 121 -0.65 4.22 -3.23
C THR A 121 -0.65 3.51 -1.88
N ASN A 122 -1.46 2.45 -1.76
CA ASN A 122 -1.47 1.54 -0.63
C ASN A 122 -0.28 0.58 -0.78
N ASN A 123 0.89 0.95 -0.25
CA ASN A 123 2.11 0.14 -0.32
C ASN A 123 2.82 0.08 1.04
N ALA A 124 3.72 -0.90 1.26
CA ALA A 124 4.55 -0.92 2.46
C ALA A 124 5.60 0.19 2.40
N SER A 125 6.00 0.74 3.57
CA SER A 125 7.02 1.78 3.59
C SER A 125 8.39 1.24 3.19
N LEU A 126 9.21 2.11 2.58
CA LEU A 126 10.57 1.76 2.20
C LEU A 126 11.42 1.38 3.43
N SER A 127 11.21 2.08 4.55
CA SER A 127 11.88 1.77 5.82
C SER A 127 11.52 0.36 6.31
N PHE A 128 10.26 -0.07 6.17
CA PHE A 128 9.84 -1.42 6.53
C PHE A 128 10.47 -2.48 5.61
N MET A 129 10.46 -2.24 4.30
CA MET A 129 11.06 -3.18 3.33
C MET A 129 12.57 -3.33 3.49
N LEU A 130 13.30 -2.24 3.72
CA LEU A 130 14.75 -2.30 3.88
C LEU A 130 15.17 -2.79 5.27
N GLY A 131 14.58 -2.22 6.32
CA GLY A 131 14.95 -2.50 7.69
C GLY A 131 14.40 -3.84 8.18
N TYR A 132 13.09 -4.01 8.17
CA TYR A 132 12.50 -5.23 8.73
C TYR A 132 12.64 -6.41 7.77
N ILE A 133 12.08 -6.31 6.56
CA ILE A 133 12.10 -7.43 5.61
C ILE A 133 13.55 -7.74 5.21
N GLY A 134 14.29 -6.75 4.71
CA GLY A 134 15.69 -6.93 4.29
C GLY A 134 16.60 -7.37 5.42
N MET A 135 16.83 -6.51 6.41
CA MET A 135 17.84 -6.77 7.45
C MET A 135 17.37 -7.72 8.56
N ALA A 136 16.15 -7.59 9.07
CA ALA A 136 15.70 -8.37 10.23
C ALA A 136 15.20 -9.78 9.88
N VAL A 137 14.54 -9.94 8.72
CA VAL A 137 13.99 -11.25 8.28
C VAL A 137 14.97 -11.99 7.39
N PHE A 138 15.47 -11.36 6.33
CA PHE A 138 16.35 -12.01 5.35
C PHE A 138 17.85 -11.86 5.65
N GLY A 139 18.25 -10.97 6.57
CA GLY A 139 19.65 -10.68 6.86
C GLY A 139 20.40 -10.00 5.70
N ASP A 140 19.68 -9.53 4.68
CA ASP A 140 20.25 -8.96 3.46
C ASP A 140 19.42 -7.77 2.96
N ILE A 141 20.02 -6.57 3.01
CA ILE A 141 19.42 -5.34 2.51
C ILE A 141 19.12 -5.41 1.01
N ARG A 142 19.89 -6.15 0.21
CA ARG A 142 19.66 -6.25 -1.25
C ARG A 142 18.34 -6.93 -1.54
N THR A 143 17.94 -7.91 -0.73
CA THR A 143 16.62 -8.54 -0.80
C THR A 143 15.51 -7.54 -0.47
N GLY A 144 15.70 -6.71 0.56
CA GLY A 144 14.78 -5.60 0.85
C GLY A 144 14.64 -4.61 -0.30
N ILE A 145 15.75 -4.22 -0.94
CA ILE A 145 15.75 -3.31 -2.10
C ILE A 145 14.99 -3.93 -3.28
N ARG A 146 15.26 -5.21 -3.59
CA ARG A 146 14.56 -5.92 -4.68
C ARG A 146 13.05 -5.96 -4.44
N LEU A 147 12.62 -6.26 -3.22
CA LEU A 147 11.20 -6.30 -2.87
C LEU A 147 10.55 -4.92 -2.93
N ALA A 148 11.24 -3.88 -2.45
CA ALA A 148 10.78 -2.50 -2.60
C ALA A 148 10.63 -2.09 -4.08
N ALA A 149 11.57 -2.51 -4.94
CA ALA A 149 11.51 -2.25 -6.37
C ALA A 149 10.34 -2.97 -7.04
N PHE A 150 10.10 -4.25 -6.72
CA PHE A 150 8.93 -4.98 -7.21
C PHE A 150 7.62 -4.36 -6.76
N GLN A 151 7.54 -3.90 -5.52
CA GLN A 151 6.37 -3.20 -5.01
C GLN A 151 6.12 -1.92 -5.80
N LEU A 152 7.13 -1.06 -5.93
CA LEU A 152 7.02 0.18 -6.69
C LEU A 152 6.63 -0.08 -8.15
N PHE A 153 7.22 -1.09 -8.77
CA PHE A 153 6.87 -1.51 -10.13
C PHE A 153 5.40 -1.94 -10.23
N SER A 154 4.92 -2.76 -9.29
CA SER A 154 3.52 -3.19 -9.21
C SER A 154 2.58 -1.99 -9.06
N SER A 155 2.90 -1.04 -8.17
CA SER A 155 2.11 0.17 -7.95
C SER A 155 2.03 1.03 -9.21
N VAL A 156 3.15 1.27 -9.88
CA VAL A 156 3.19 2.08 -11.11
C VAL A 156 2.44 1.37 -12.23
N LEU A 157 2.64 0.06 -12.39
CA LEU A 157 1.93 -0.73 -13.38
C LEU A 157 0.42 -0.67 -13.16
N LEU A 158 -0.04 -0.82 -11.91
CA LEU A 158 -1.45 -0.71 -11.56
C LEU A 158 -2.00 0.69 -11.83
N ALA A 159 -1.24 1.75 -11.52
CA ALA A 159 -1.61 3.12 -11.83
C ALA A 159 -1.79 3.34 -13.34
N ILE A 160 -0.89 2.76 -14.17
CA ILE A 160 -0.96 2.83 -15.63
C ILE A 160 -2.17 2.05 -16.15
N VAL A 161 -2.37 0.81 -15.69
CA VAL A 161 -3.50 -0.04 -16.13
C VAL A 161 -4.83 0.65 -15.81
N LEU A 162 -5.02 1.08 -14.56
CA LEU A 162 -6.25 1.76 -14.13
C LEU A 162 -6.45 3.10 -14.84
N ARG A 163 -5.37 3.79 -15.20
CA ARG A 163 -5.47 5.00 -16.02
C ARG A 163 -6.11 4.72 -17.39
N PHE A 164 -5.78 3.59 -18.01
CA PHE A 164 -6.30 3.25 -19.34
C PHE A 164 -7.66 2.54 -19.31
N THR A 165 -7.98 1.81 -18.24
CA THR A 165 -9.22 1.03 -18.16
C THR A 165 -10.33 1.75 -17.40
N TYR A 166 -9.99 2.58 -16.41
CA TYR A 166 -10.95 3.12 -15.46
C TYR A 166 -11.10 4.65 -15.54
N MET A 167 -10.03 5.38 -15.90
CA MET A 167 -10.02 6.85 -15.86
C MET A 167 -10.22 7.47 -17.24
N ASP A 168 -11.08 8.48 -17.31
CA ASP A 168 -11.20 9.34 -18.50
C ASP A 168 -10.36 10.61 -18.35
N LYS A 169 -10.01 11.24 -19.49
CA LYS A 169 -9.24 12.50 -19.48
C LYS A 169 -9.93 13.63 -18.69
N SER A 170 -11.26 13.63 -18.63
CA SER A 170 -12.09 14.58 -17.88
C SER A 170 -11.93 14.45 -16.36
N ASP A 171 -11.64 13.24 -15.86
CA ASP A 171 -11.56 12.92 -14.43
C ASP A 171 -10.32 13.52 -13.74
N PHE A 172 -9.30 13.91 -14.50
CA PHE A 172 -8.07 14.53 -13.99
C PHE A 172 -8.16 16.05 -13.79
N THR A 173 -9.30 16.65 -14.11
CA THR A 173 -9.51 18.10 -13.93
C THR A 173 -9.59 18.41 -12.44
N ARG A 174 -8.78 19.36 -11.93
CA ARG A 174 -8.89 19.82 -10.53
C ARG A 174 -10.27 20.42 -10.31
N ILE A 175 -10.94 20.04 -9.23
CA ILE A 175 -12.21 20.65 -8.85
C ILE A 175 -11.89 21.97 -8.17
N ASN A 176 -11.95 23.08 -8.90
CA ASN A 176 -11.66 24.39 -8.33
C ASN A 176 -12.93 25.01 -7.71
N LYS A 177 -13.02 25.04 -6.37
CA LYS A 177 -14.17 25.57 -5.61
C LYS A 177 -14.30 27.10 -5.68
N SER A 178 -13.28 27.81 -6.19
CA SER A 178 -13.32 29.27 -6.36
C SER A 178 -14.58 29.74 -7.14
N SER A 179 -15.09 28.93 -8.06
CA SER A 179 -16.30 29.25 -8.85
C SER A 179 -17.65 28.96 -8.14
N ARG A 180 -17.71 28.05 -7.14
CA ARG A 180 -18.96 27.73 -6.41
C ARG A 180 -19.27 28.72 -5.28
N ILE A 181 -18.24 29.27 -4.62
CA ILE A 181 -18.43 30.32 -3.61
C ILE A 181 -18.89 31.61 -4.30
N ASN A 182 -18.35 31.93 -5.49
CA ASN A 182 -18.75 33.11 -6.24
C ASN A 182 -20.20 32.99 -6.79
N ARG A 183 -20.63 31.81 -7.29
CA ARG A 183 -22.04 31.61 -7.71
C ARG A 183 -23.05 31.67 -6.56
N LYS A 184 -22.70 31.21 -5.35
CA LYS A 184 -23.61 31.35 -4.19
C LYS A 184 -23.76 32.81 -3.73
N ARG A 185 -22.75 33.67 -3.93
CA ARG A 185 -22.88 35.12 -3.67
C ARG A 185 -23.68 35.85 -4.74
N ILE A 186 -23.54 35.47 -6.01
CA ILE A 186 -24.27 36.12 -7.13
C ILE A 186 -25.76 35.70 -7.19
N SER A 187 -26.12 34.56 -6.59
CA SER A 187 -27.52 34.09 -6.49
C SER A 187 -28.26 34.61 -5.23
N LEU A 188 -27.57 35.31 -4.34
CA LEU A 188 -28.11 35.88 -3.09
C LEU A 188 -27.96 37.42 -3.07
N ALA A 189 -27.59 38.03 -4.20
CA ALA A 189 -27.59 39.47 -4.46
C ALA A 189 -28.57 39.74 -5.61
#